data_AF-A0A969KZE2-F1
#
_entry.id   AF-A0A969KZE2-F1
#
_cell.length_a   1.000
_cell.length_b   1.000
_cell.length_c   1.000
_cell.angle_alpha   90.00
_cell.angle_beta   90.00
_cell.angle_gamma   90.00
#
_symmetry.space_group_name_H-M   'P 1'
#
loop_
_entity.id
_entity.type
_entity.pdbx_description
1 polymer ?
#
loop_
_entity_poly.entity_id
_entity_poly.type
_entity_poly.pdbx_seq_one_letter_code
_entity_poly.pdbx_strand_id
1 'polypeptide(L)'
;FQTVITLDEITEAGANLLPDPWALLEAARHLKPTPARSAYIGANPADVIAARAANQIVPFTAIACLAGAPDKEVLRAEFETVKAQIILGHPNNLKELVE
;
A
#
# COMPACT_ATOMS: atom_id res chain seq x y z
N PHE A 1 -16.77 2.60 -5.81
CA PHE A 1 -16.79 1.42 -4.91
C PHE A 1 -15.86 1.72 -3.76
N GLN A 2 -16.30 1.48 -2.53
CA GLN A 2 -15.49 1.64 -1.32
C GLN A 2 -15.58 0.33 -0.55
N THR A 3 -14.45 -0.19 -0.10
CA THR A 3 -14.34 -1.30 0.84
C THR A 3 -13.58 -0.78 2.05
N VAL A 4 -13.99 -1.21 3.22
CA VAL A 4 -13.29 -0.95 4.48
C VAL A 4 -12.90 -2.32 5.03
N ILE A 5 -11.63 -2.48 5.38
CA ILE A 5 -11.13 -3.61 6.16
C ILE A 5 -10.86 -3.07 7.56
N THR A 6 -11.50 -3.65 8.56
CA THR A 6 -11.47 -3.23 9.96
C THR A 6 -10.43 -4.00 10.75
N LEU A 7 -10.05 -3.46 11.92
CA LEU A 7 -9.16 -4.15 12.86
C LEU A 7 -9.77 -5.45 13.38
N ASP A 8 -11.08 -5.47 13.59
CA ASP A 8 -11.80 -6.66 14.05
C ASP A 8 -11.71 -7.78 13.00
N GLU A 9 -11.91 -7.47 11.72
CA GLU A 9 -11.75 -8.45 10.63
C GLU A 9 -10.33 -9.02 10.56
N ILE A 10 -9.30 -8.20 10.77
CA ILE A 10 -7.89 -8.66 10.82
C ILE A 10 -7.70 -9.63 12.00
N THR A 11 -8.24 -9.27 13.17
CA THR A 11 -8.09 -10.05 14.40
C THR A 11 -8.85 -11.38 14.33
N GLU A 12 -10.08 -11.36 13.82
CA GLU A 12 -10.92 -12.55 13.61
C GLU A 12 -10.28 -13.54 12.62
N ALA A 13 -9.57 -13.03 11.62
CA ALA A 13 -8.82 -13.84 10.67
C ALA A 13 -7.51 -14.41 11.24
N GLY A 14 -7.11 -14.00 12.45
CA GLY A 14 -5.81 -14.36 13.04
C GLY A 14 -4.61 -13.78 12.28
N ALA A 15 -4.83 -12.71 11.52
CA ALA A 15 -3.79 -12.02 10.76
C ALA A 15 -3.09 -10.96 11.63
N ASN A 16 -1.87 -10.57 11.24
CA ASN A 16 -1.18 -9.49 11.90
C ASN A 16 -1.51 -8.14 11.25
N LEU A 17 -1.22 -7.04 11.95
CA LEU A 17 -1.18 -5.71 11.35
C LEU A 17 0.03 -5.58 10.41
N LEU A 18 0.20 -4.39 9.82
CA LEU A 18 1.38 -4.04 9.04
C LEU A 18 2.67 -4.52 9.74
N PRO A 19 3.60 -5.16 9.02
CA PRO A 19 3.70 -5.24 7.56
C PRO A 19 3.03 -6.47 6.91
N ASP A 20 2.09 -7.15 7.58
CA ASP A 20 1.36 -8.28 7.01
C ASP A 20 0.49 -7.86 5.79
N PRO A 21 0.55 -8.58 4.64
CA PRO A 21 -0.22 -8.23 3.45
C PRO A 21 -1.72 -8.56 3.53
N TRP A 22 -2.19 -9.27 4.55
CA TRP A 22 -3.55 -9.83 4.58
C TRP A 22 -4.65 -8.80 4.29
N ALA A 23 -4.59 -7.62 4.92
CA ALA A 23 -5.60 -6.58 4.73
C ALA A 23 -5.66 -6.07 3.28
N LEU A 24 -4.52 -6.02 2.57
CA LEU A 24 -4.47 -5.59 1.17
C LEU A 24 -5.06 -6.66 0.25
N LEU A 25 -4.80 -7.94 0.55
CA LEU A 25 -5.35 -9.07 -0.20
C LEU A 25 -6.88 -9.15 -0.06
N GLU A 26 -7.40 -8.94 1.15
CA GLU A 26 -8.84 -8.90 1.37
C GLU A 26 -9.50 -7.69 0.72
N ALA A 27 -8.88 -6.51 0.81
CA ALA A 27 -9.36 -5.33 0.10
C ALA A 27 -9.46 -5.61 -1.42
N ALA A 28 -8.45 -6.23 -2.02
CA ALA A 28 -8.46 -6.60 -3.44
C ALA A 28 -9.56 -7.61 -3.79
N ARG A 29 -9.85 -8.57 -2.89
CA ARG A 29 -10.89 -9.59 -3.09
C ARG A 29 -12.30 -8.98 -3.12
N HIS A 30 -12.51 -7.93 -2.33
CA HIS A 30 -13.78 -7.20 -2.22
C HIS A 30 -14.03 -6.21 -3.38
N LEU A 31 -12.99 -5.77 -4.10
CA LEU A 31 -13.16 -4.95 -5.29
C LEU A 31 -13.85 -5.75 -6.41
N LYS A 32 -14.98 -5.24 -6.91
CA LYS A 32 -15.77 -5.83 -8.00
C LYS A 32 -15.96 -4.82 -9.15
N PRO A 33 -15.66 -5.20 -10.41
CA PRO A 33 -14.99 -6.44 -10.81
C PRO A 33 -13.57 -6.53 -10.22
N THR A 34 -13.06 -7.76 -10.06
CA THR A 34 -11.70 -7.96 -9.54
C THR A 34 -10.70 -7.26 -10.48
N PRO A 35 -9.92 -6.29 -10.00
CA PRO A 35 -9.00 -5.55 -10.85
C PRO A 35 -7.83 -6.44 -11.29
N ALA A 36 -7.38 -6.29 -12.54
CA ALA A 36 -6.21 -7.00 -13.05
C ALA A 36 -4.89 -6.53 -12.40
N ARG A 37 -4.88 -5.28 -11.91
CA ARG A 37 -3.77 -4.66 -11.17
C ARG A 37 -4.33 -3.72 -10.11
N SER A 38 -3.74 -3.75 -8.93
CA SER A 38 -4.06 -2.82 -7.85
C SER A 38 -2.84 -1.99 -7.50
N ALA A 39 -3.05 -0.84 -6.86
CA ALA A 39 -1.99 -0.04 -6.27
C ALA A 39 -2.33 0.23 -4.81
N TYR A 40 -1.31 0.19 -3.95
CA TYR A 40 -1.42 0.58 -2.56
C TYR A 40 -0.55 1.81 -2.32
N ILE A 41 -1.11 2.83 -1.68
CA ILE A 41 -0.43 4.08 -1.37
C ILE A 41 -0.32 4.19 0.14
N GLY A 42 0.91 4.14 0.64
CA GLY A 42 1.22 4.21 2.06
C GLY A 42 2.11 5.39 2.43
N ALA A 43 2.17 5.68 3.73
CA ALA A 43 2.94 6.81 4.28
C ALA A 43 4.08 6.35 5.21
N ASN A 44 4.23 5.04 5.45
CA ASN A 44 5.31 4.48 6.28
C ASN A 44 5.99 3.28 5.60
N PRO A 45 7.20 2.87 6.02
CA PRO A 45 7.90 1.75 5.37
C PRO A 45 7.16 0.41 5.45
N ALA A 46 6.40 0.17 6.53
CA ALA A 46 5.65 -1.07 6.71
C ALA A 46 4.54 -1.25 5.66
N ASP A 47 3.94 -0.15 5.20
CA ASP A 47 3.00 -0.12 4.08
C ASP A 47 3.61 -0.69 2.79
N VAL A 48 4.84 -0.26 2.47
CA VAL A 48 5.54 -0.69 1.27
C VAL A 48 5.90 -2.16 1.37
N ILE A 49 6.33 -2.62 2.55
CA ILE A 49 6.62 -4.04 2.80
C ILE A 49 5.36 -4.88 2.58
N ALA A 50 4.22 -4.46 3.14
CA ALA A 50 2.95 -5.15 2.98
C ALA A 50 2.51 -5.22 1.50
N ALA A 51 2.58 -4.11 0.77
CA ALA A 51 2.22 -4.10 -0.65
C ALA A 51 3.14 -4.97 -1.51
N ARG A 52 4.44 -5.00 -1.21
CA ARG A 52 5.40 -5.87 -1.91
C ARG A 52 5.16 -7.35 -1.59
N ALA A 53 4.77 -7.68 -0.36
CA ALA A 53 4.38 -9.03 0.00
C ALA A 53 3.07 -9.44 -0.72
N ALA A 54 2.07 -8.54 -0.77
CA ALA A 54 0.82 -8.77 -1.50
C ALA A 54 1.06 -8.98 -3.00
N ASN A 55 2.03 -8.25 -3.58
CA ASN A 55 2.41 -8.37 -5.00
C ASN A 55 2.94 -9.77 -5.39
N GLN A 56 3.32 -10.61 -4.43
CA GLN A 56 3.72 -12.00 -4.70
C GLN A 56 2.51 -12.91 -4.99
N ILE A 57 1.29 -12.47 -4.68
CA ILE A 57 0.06 -13.24 -4.78
C ILE A 57 -0.87 -12.65 -5.84
N VAL A 58 -1.09 -11.33 -5.79
CA VAL A 58 -1.92 -10.58 -6.76
C VAL A 58 -1.17 -9.32 -7.20
N PRO A 59 -1.28 -8.89 -8.48
CA PRO A 59 -0.49 -7.75 -8.96
C PRO A 59 -0.77 -6.45 -8.18
N PHE A 60 0.22 -5.99 -7.42
CA PHE A 60 0.20 -4.77 -6.64
C PHE A 60 1.39 -3.85 -6.98
N THR A 61 1.10 -2.57 -7.14
CA THR A 61 2.12 -1.51 -7.13
C THR A 61 2.19 -0.89 -5.74
N ALA A 62 3.33 -0.99 -5.08
CA ALA A 62 3.68 -0.34 -3.83
C ALA A 62 4.12 1.11 -4.10
N ILE A 63 3.24 2.04 -3.77
CA ILE A 63 3.46 3.49 -3.90
C ILE A 63 3.68 4.06 -2.49
N ALA A 64 4.80 4.72 -2.29
CA ALA A 64 5.10 5.42 -1.06
C ALA A 64 4.80 6.91 -1.20
N CYS A 65 4.29 7.55 -0.15
CA CYS A 65 3.92 8.96 -0.15
C CYS A 65 4.65 9.72 0.95
N LEU A 66 5.35 10.79 0.57
CA LEU A 66 6.11 11.67 1.46
C LEU A 66 5.24 12.79 2.08
N ALA A 67 3.93 12.78 1.83
CA ALA A 67 3.03 13.83 2.31
C ALA A 67 2.98 13.84 3.84
N GLY A 68 3.18 15.02 4.44
CA GLY A 68 3.16 15.19 5.90
C GLY A 68 4.41 14.68 6.63
N ALA A 69 5.42 14.16 5.91
CA ALA A 69 6.67 13.73 6.53
C ALA A 69 7.44 14.94 7.11
N PRO A 70 7.91 14.87 8.36
CA PRO A 70 8.70 15.94 8.97
C PRO A 70 10.07 16.09 8.29
N ASP A 71 10.67 14.96 7.88
CA ASP A 71 11.88 14.90 7.07
C ASP A 71 11.62 14.01 5.85
N LYS A 72 11.51 14.64 4.67
CA LYS A 72 11.20 13.94 3.42
C LYS A 72 12.39 13.16 2.87
N GLU A 73 13.63 13.58 3.16
CA GLU A 73 14.81 12.92 2.63
C GLU A 73 15.11 11.64 3.41
N VAL A 74 14.95 11.67 4.74
CA VAL A 74 15.04 10.47 5.58
C VAL A 74 13.97 9.45 5.18
N LEU A 75 12.70 9.88 5.10
CA LEU A 75 11.62 8.95 4.73
C LEU A 75 11.76 8.42 3.30
N ARG A 76 12.27 9.24 2.37
CA ARG A 76 12.60 8.78 1.01
C ARG A 76 13.64 7.68 1.05
N ALA A 77 14.73 7.85 1.79
CA ALA A 77 15.78 6.83 1.92
C ALA A 77 15.23 5.52 2.54
N GLU A 78 14.33 5.62 3.52
CA GLU A 78 13.64 4.46 4.08
C GLU A 78 12.79 3.74 3.02
N PHE A 79 11.99 4.48 2.25
CA PHE A 79 11.19 3.93 1.15
C PHE A 79 12.03 3.26 0.06
N GLU A 80 13.18 3.84 -0.28
CA GLU A 80 14.15 3.24 -1.21
C GLU A 80 14.71 1.93 -0.66
N THR A 81 15.03 1.88 0.64
CA THR A 81 15.54 0.68 1.33
C THR A 81 14.53 -0.47 1.28
N VAL A 82 13.24 -0.18 1.49
CA VAL A 82 12.17 -1.19 1.39
C VAL A 82 11.70 -1.45 -0.06
N LYS A 83 12.32 -0.77 -1.03
CA LYS A 83 12.10 -0.90 -2.48
C LYS A 83 10.71 -0.51 -2.94
N ALA A 84 10.21 0.65 -2.49
CA ALA A 84 9.01 1.26 -3.06
C ALA A 84 9.13 1.36 -4.59
N GLN A 85 8.08 0.99 -5.32
CA GLN A 85 8.12 1.02 -6.79
C GLN A 85 7.93 2.45 -7.31
N ILE A 86 7.19 3.27 -6.57
CA ILE A 86 6.97 4.69 -6.86
C ILE A 86 7.06 5.45 -5.53
N ILE A 87 7.74 6.59 -5.53
CA ILE A 87 7.77 7.51 -4.38
C ILE A 87 7.17 8.85 -4.82
N LEU A 88 6.05 9.22 -4.22
CA LEU A 88 5.33 10.45 -4.48
C LEU A 88 5.64 11.52 -3.44
N GLY A 89 5.81 12.77 -3.88
CA GLY A 89 5.89 13.91 -2.97
C GLY A 89 4.56 14.26 -2.28
N HIS A 90 3.44 13.98 -2.96
CA HIS A 90 2.08 14.28 -2.49
C HIS A 90 1.07 13.35 -3.20
N PRO A 91 -0.06 12.93 -2.58
CA PRO A 91 -1.04 12.06 -3.23
C PRO A 91 -1.65 12.67 -4.50
N ASN A 92 -1.78 14.00 -4.58
CA ASN A 92 -2.27 14.69 -5.78
C ASN A 92 -1.41 14.46 -7.05
N ASN A 93 -0.17 14.01 -6.91
CA ASN A 93 0.69 13.64 -8.04
C ASN A 93 0.31 12.29 -8.67
N LEU A 94 -0.60 11.51 -8.05
CA LEU A 94 -1.10 10.26 -8.64
C LEU A 94 -1.72 10.44 -10.02
N LYS A 95 -2.37 11.60 -10.26
CA LYS A 95 -2.97 11.90 -11.56
C LYS A 95 -1.98 11.83 -12.72
N GLU A 96 -0.70 12.13 -12.46
CA GLU A 96 0.38 12.10 -13.46
C GLU A 96 0.82 10.67 -13.81
N LEU A 97 0.35 9.66 -13.05
CA LEU A 97 0.72 8.25 -13.21
C LEU A 97 -0.39 7.38 -13.83
N VAL A 98 -1.59 7.93 -14.00
CA VAL A 98 -2.80 7.17 -14.40
C VAL A 98 -3.35 7.67 -15.75
N GLU A 99 -2.52 8.38 -16.54
CA GLU A 99 -2.85 8.79 -17.92
C GLU A 99 -2.66 7.66 -18.95
#